data_AF-A0A917YQD7-F1
#
_entry.id   AF-A0A917YQD7-F1
#
_cell.length_a   1.000
_cell.length_b   1.000
_cell.length_c   1.000
_cell.angle_alpha   90.00
_cell.angle_beta   90.00
_cell.angle_gamma   90.00
#
_symmetry.space_group_name_H-M   'P 1'
#
loop_
_entity.id
_entity.type
_entity.pdbx_description
1 polymer ?
#
loop_
_entity_poly.entity_id
_entity_poly.type
_entity_poly.pdbx_seq_one_letter_code
_entity_poly.pdbx_strand_id
1 'polypeptide(L)' 'MLRLLFLIPAILCLIWYLYLRHNGYSLAQGKQGFVYILVFSAVIGGFYTLMLWLTHL' A
#
# COMPACT_ATOMS: atom_id res chain seq x y z
N MET A 1 -1.67 -12.98 -12.71
CA MET A 1 -1.40 -11.56 -13.02
C MET A 1 -1.61 -10.63 -11.81
N LEU A 2 -2.61 -10.86 -10.95
CA LEU A 2 -2.84 -10.08 -9.70
C LEU A 2 -1.78 -10.24 -8.59
N ARG A 3 -0.94 -11.28 -8.63
CA ARG A 3 0.01 -11.60 -7.55
C ARG A 3 1.06 -10.51 -7.28
N LEU A 4 1.44 -9.76 -8.32
CA LEU A 4 2.38 -8.64 -8.22
C LEU A 4 1.74 -7.39 -7.62
N LEU A 5 0.43 -7.17 -7.84
CA LEU A 5 -0.28 -6.01 -7.30
C LEU A 5 -0.33 -6.03 -5.77
N PHE A 6 -0.35 -7.21 -5.16
CA PHE A 6 -0.24 -7.35 -3.70
C PHE A 6 1.18 -7.05 -3.16
N LEU A 7 2.22 -7.22 -3.97
CA LEU A 7 3.60 -6.90 -3.57
C LEU A 7 3.86 -5.39 -3.56
N ILE A 8 3.14 -4.61 -4.37
CA ILE A 8 3.32 -3.15 -4.48
C ILE A 8 3.24 -2.45 -3.11
N PRO A 9 2.20 -2.63 -2.28
CA PRO A 9 2.16 -2.02 -0.94
C PRO A 9 3.31 -2.46 -0.05
N ALA A 10 3.70 -3.73 -0.12
CA ALA A 10 4.81 -4.24 0.68
C ALA A 10 6.14 -3.58 0.31
N ILE A 11 6.41 -3.43 -0.98
CA ILE A 11 7.60 -2.73 -1.49
C ILE A 11 7.58 -1.25 -1.11
N LEU A 12 6.43 -0.58 -1.28
CA LEU A 12 6.25 0.82 -0.88
C LEU A 12 6.49 1.04 0.62
N CYS A 13 5.97 0.16 1.47
CA CYS A 13 6.24 0.20 2.91
C CYS A 13 7.74 0.04 3.22
N LEU A 14 8.44 -0.83 2.49
CA LEU A 14 9.88 -1.07 2.65
C LEU A 14 10.70 0.16 2.21
N ILE A 15 10.34 0.78 1.08
CA ILE A 15 10.95 2.03 0.61
C ILE A 15 10.71 3.16 1.61
N TRP A 16 9.50 3.31 2.12
CA TRP A 16 9.16 4.33 3.12
C TRP A 16 9.91 4.12 4.44
N TYR A 17 10.06 2.87 4.87
CA TYR A 17 10.88 2.52 6.03
C TYR A 17 12.36 2.91 5.82
N LEU A 18 12.94 2.59 4.66
CA LEU A 18 14.32 2.97 4.34
C LEU A 18 14.49 4.49 4.29
N TYR A 19 13.52 5.20 3.73
CA TYR A 19 13.49 6.67 3.72
C TYR A 19 13.49 7.25 5.13
N LEU A 20 12.65 6.75 6.04
CA LEU A 20 12.63 7.20 7.43
C LEU A 20 13.97 6.96 8.12
N ARG A 21 14.54 5.75 7.95
CA ARG A 21 15.83 5.40 8.53
C ARG A 21 16.96 6.30 7.99
N HIS A 22 16.98 6.55 6.69
CA HIS A 22 18.02 7.38 6.06
C HIS A 22 17.98 8.84 6.55
N ASN A 23 16.78 9.37 6.80
CA ASN A 23 16.59 10.72 7.32
C ASN A 23 16.64 10.81 8.86
N GLY A 24 16.90 9.69 9.56
CA GLY A 24 16.95 9.66 11.03
C GLY A 24 15.57 9.83 11.71
N TYR A 25 14.48 9.68 10.96
CA TYR A 25 13.13 9.74 11.51
C TYR A 25 12.76 8.44 12.23
N SER A 26 12.05 8.58 13.34
CA SER A 26 11.45 7.43 14.03
C SER A 26 10.23 6.91 13.27
N LEU A 27 9.92 5.63 13.45
CA LEU A 27 8.70 5.00 12.90
C LEU A 27 7.41 5.73 13.31
N ALA A 28 7.39 6.35 14.49
CA ALA A 28 6.25 7.12 14.97
C ALA A 28 6.01 8.38 14.13
N GLN A 29 7.07 9.08 13.72
CA GLN A 29 6.99 10.26 12.86
C GLN A 29 6.54 9.88 11.44
N GLY A 30 6.93 8.70 10.98
CA GLY A 30 6.58 8.19 9.66
C GLY A 30 5.25 7.48 9.53
N LYS A 31 4.45 7.35 10.60
CA LYS A 31 3.24 6.50 10.59
C LYS A 31 2.25 6.89 9.49
N GLN A 32 2.15 8.18 9.17
CA GLN A 32 1.22 8.67 8.17
C GLN A 32 1.51 8.09 6.78
N GLY A 33 2.78 7.97 6.39
CA GLY A 33 3.13 7.39 5.08
C GLY A 33 2.70 5.93 4.96
N PHE A 34 2.85 5.13 6.01
CA PHE A 34 2.33 3.75 6.03
C PHE A 34 0.81 3.69 5.91
N VAL A 35 0.10 4.60 6.58
CA VAL A 35 -1.37 4.71 6.47
C VAL A 35 -1.78 5.08 5.05
N TYR A 36 -1.12 6.04 4.42
CA TYR A 36 -1.39 6.40 3.02
C TYR A 36 -1.19 5.23 2.07
N ILE A 37 -0.08 4.49 2.20
CA ILE A 37 0.21 3.31 1.37
C ILE A 37 -0.88 2.25 1.54
N LEU A 38 -1.29 1.97 2.79
CA LEU A 38 -2.34 1.00 3.09
C LEU A 38 -3.70 1.43 2.54
N VAL A 39 -4.12 2.66 2.79
CA VAL A 39 -5.42 3.18 2.34
C VAL A 39 -5.49 3.18 0.82
N PHE A 40 -4.46 3.69 0.14
CA PHE A 40 -4.40 3.70 -1.31
C PHE A 40 -4.50 2.30 -1.91
N SER A 41 -3.76 1.35 -1.33
CA SER A 41 -3.76 -0.05 -1.79
C SER A 41 -5.10 -0.74 -1.51
N ALA A 42 -5.73 -0.46 -0.37
CA ALA A 42 -7.04 -0.98 -0.02
C ALA A 42 -8.14 -0.43 -0.93
N VAL A 43 -8.09 0.86 -1.28
CA VAL A 43 -9.03 1.48 -2.23
C VAL A 43 -8.93 0.82 -3.60
N ILE A 44 -7.71 0.64 -4.13
CA ILE A 44 -7.49 -0.01 -5.42
C ILE A 44 -7.96 -1.48 -5.38
N GLY A 45 -7.57 -2.22 -4.33
CA GLY A 45 -7.99 -3.61 -4.16
C GLY A 45 -9.50 -3.77 -4.03
N GLY A 46 -10.15 -2.89 -3.27
CA GLY A 46 -11.61 -2.83 -3.14
C GLY A 46 -12.29 -2.49 -4.45
N PHE A 47 -11.76 -1.52 -5.21
CA PHE A 47 -12.27 -1.17 -6.53
C PHE A 47 -12.21 -2.34 -7.51
N TYR A 48 -11.07 -3.02 -7.62
CA TYR A 48 -10.95 -4.19 -8.49
C TYR A 48 -11.83 -5.36 -8.04
N THR A 49 -11.97 -5.56 -6.72
CA THR A 49 -12.87 -6.58 -6.16
C THR A 49 -14.32 -6.27 -6.50
N LEU A 50 -14.74 -5.01 -6.36
CA LEU A 50 -16.08 -4.55 -6.72
C LEU A 50 -16.34 -4.70 -8.22
N MET A 51 -15.39 -4.31 -9.07
CA MET A 51 -15.50 -4.47 -10.52
C MET A 51 -15.60 -5.95 -10.90
N LEU A 52 -14.78 -6.83 -10.32
CA LEU A 52 -14.90 -8.27 -10.53
C LEU A 52 -16.29 -8.78 -10.15
N TRP A 53 -16.80 -8.35 -8.99
CA TRP A 53 -18.13 -8.75 -8.54
C TRP A 53 -19.24 -8.28 -9.47
N LEU A 54 -19.18 -7.02 -9.94
CA LEU A 54 -20.17 -6.46 -10.87
C LEU A 54 -20.09 -7.03 -12.29
N THR A 55 -18.91 -7.47 -12.73
CA THR A 55 -18.72 -7.99 -14.11
C THR A 55 -18.96 -9.49 -14.21
N HIS A 56 -18.86 -10.22 -13.09
CA HIS A 56 -19.22 -11.65 -13.01
C HIS A 56 -20.67 -11.89 -12.56
N LEU A 57 -21.47 -10.82 -12.41
CA LEU A 57 -22.91 -10.83 -12.12
C LEU A 57 -23.70 -10.83 -13.43
#